data_AF-A0A1C5CCA7-F1
#
_entry.id   AF-A0A1C5CCA7-F1
#
_cell.length_a   1.000
_cell.length_b   1.000
_cell.length_c   1.000
_cell.angle_alpha   90.00
_cell.angle_beta   90.00
_cell.angle_gamma   90.00
#
_symmetry.space_group_name_H-M   'P 1'
#
loop_
_entity.id
_entity.type
_entity.pdbx_description
1 polymer ?
#
loop_
_entity_poly.entity_id
_entity_poly.type
_entity_poly.pdbx_seq_one_letter_code
_entity_poly.pdbx_strand_id
1 'polypeptide(L)'
;MHPMTQLYRHGVYRFLLTRQWLILALLSLVLIPTMVELGFWQLHRHEHKVAQNSLISRNLKAKPVPVASLTSPGHTVPRSDYWRAVTATGTYDTAHEVVVRRRTSTDGRIGVHVLIPLDLKGGGTVLVNRGWVPSADSQRAFPDVPAVPKGEVTVTGRLKADETTSASGIKDISDLPDRQVMLINSAQEAKRLSRPVLGGYIEQTGPEPSGDSPELIAAPDDSSIGPHMAYAVQWWLFAAGVPVGFVVLARREKRDRMEAAAKAAAGEQDASEPKKPEQPEPATA
;
A
#
# COMPACT_ATOMS: atom_id res chain seq x y z
N MET A 1 42.35 49.41 30.18
CA MET A 1 41.07 49.27 29.45
C MET A 1 41.01 47.86 28.84
N HIS A 2 39.97 47.10 29.21
CA HIS A 2 39.51 45.80 28.68
C HIS A 2 40.46 44.59 28.67
N PRO A 3 40.21 43.64 29.59
CA PRO A 3 39.81 42.31 29.16
C PRO A 3 38.64 41.80 30.01
N MET A 4 37.40 42.11 29.63
CA MET A 4 36.21 41.58 30.31
C MET A 4 35.17 41.05 29.32
N THR A 5 35.63 40.51 28.19
CA THR A 5 34.74 40.01 27.13
C THR A 5 34.91 38.51 26.82
N GLN A 6 35.84 37.80 27.45
CA GLN A 6 36.10 36.38 27.13
C GLN A 6 35.53 35.33 28.10
N LEU A 7 35.18 35.68 29.35
CA LEU A 7 34.78 34.69 30.37
C LEU A 7 33.28 34.42 30.47
N TYR A 8 32.42 35.23 29.85
CA TYR A 8 30.96 35.14 30.07
C TYR A 8 30.23 34.10 29.21
N ARG A 9 30.89 33.48 28.22
CA ARG A 9 30.22 32.59 27.25
C ARG A 9 30.27 31.10 27.60
N HIS A 10 31.12 30.70 28.55
CA HIS A 10 31.41 29.27 28.82
C HIS A 10 30.56 28.63 29.93
N GLY A 11 29.79 29.41 30.71
CA GLY A 11 29.00 28.89 31.84
C GLY A 11 27.50 28.68 31.58
N VAL A 12 26.93 29.33 30.56
CA VAL A 12 25.47 29.50 30.43
C VAL A 12 24.73 28.25 29.97
N TYR A 13 25.39 27.34 29.25
CA TYR A 13 24.79 26.10 28.73
C TYR A 13 25.37 24.82 29.32
N ARG A 14 26.13 24.91 30.43
CA ARG A 14 26.74 23.72 31.05
C ARG A 14 25.69 22.69 31.52
N PHE A 15 24.45 23.13 31.74
CA PHE A 15 23.32 22.24 32.06
C PHE A 15 22.97 21.27 30.92
N LEU A 16 23.33 21.57 29.66
CA LEU A 16 23.16 20.67 28.52
C LEU A 16 23.99 19.37 28.64
N LEU A 17 25.02 19.38 29.50
CA LEU A 17 25.85 18.21 29.80
C LEU A 17 25.29 17.38 30.96
N THR A 18 24.17 17.77 31.56
CA THR A 18 23.51 16.95 32.58
C THR A 18 22.91 15.69 31.96
N ARG A 19 22.77 14.62 32.75
CA ARG A 19 22.23 13.33 32.31
C ARG A 19 20.90 13.47 31.56
N GLN A 20 20.01 14.34 32.02
CA GLN A 20 18.71 14.59 31.38
C GLN A 20 18.88 15.14 29.95
N TRP A 21 19.73 16.14 29.76
CA TRP A 21 19.94 16.78 28.46
C TRP A 21 20.72 15.90 27.49
N LEU A 22 21.65 15.09 27.99
CA LEU A 22 22.33 14.06 27.19
C LEU A 22 21.34 12.99 26.70
N ILE A 23 20.41 12.55 27.55
CA ILE A 23 19.35 11.61 27.15
C ILE A 23 18.44 12.24 26.08
N LEU A 24 18.02 13.50 26.25
CA LEU A 24 17.20 14.20 25.26
C LEU A 24 17.92 14.38 23.92
N ALA A 25 19.23 14.69 23.95
CA ALA A 25 20.05 14.81 22.75
C ALA A 25 20.19 13.45 22.05
N LEU A 26 20.48 12.38 22.79
CA LEU A 26 20.56 11.03 22.25
C LEU A 26 19.22 10.58 21.66
N LEU A 27 18.12 10.84 22.35
CA LEU A 27 16.78 10.52 21.87
C LEU A 27 16.47 11.29 20.59
N SER A 28 16.80 12.58 20.53
CA SER A 28 16.64 13.39 19.31
C SER A 28 17.49 12.83 18.15
N LEU A 29 18.73 12.42 18.44
CA LEU A 29 19.66 11.86 17.46
C LEU A 29 19.14 10.55 16.83
N VAL A 30 18.39 9.75 17.59
CA VAL A 30 17.76 8.52 17.09
C VAL A 30 16.40 8.80 16.44
N LEU A 31 15.60 9.69 17.02
CA LEU A 31 14.22 9.91 16.61
C LEU A 31 14.14 10.63 15.25
N ILE A 32 15.00 11.62 15.02
CA ILE A 32 15.02 12.38 13.76
C ILE A 32 15.27 11.48 12.54
N PRO A 33 16.36 10.67 12.47
CA PRO A 33 16.59 9.81 11.30
C PRO A 33 15.48 8.77 11.15
N THR A 34 14.96 8.23 12.25
CA THR A 34 13.80 7.30 12.22
C THR A 34 12.58 7.94 11.55
N MET A 35 12.22 9.17 11.93
CA MET A 35 11.10 9.89 11.33
C MET A 35 11.36 10.23 9.86
N VAL A 36 12.59 10.58 9.48
CA VAL A 36 12.97 10.85 8.08
C VAL A 36 12.80 9.59 7.23
N GLU A 37 13.31 8.45 7.70
CA GLU A 37 13.15 7.14 7.04
C GLU A 37 11.68 6.74 6.90
N LEU A 38 10.86 6.95 7.94
CA LEU A 38 9.42 6.72 7.86
C LEU A 38 8.73 7.63 6.82
N GLY A 39 9.20 8.87 6.67
CA GLY A 39 8.74 9.77 5.63
C GLY A 39 9.07 9.27 4.23
N PHE A 40 10.30 8.82 3.99
CA PHE A 40 10.69 8.19 2.72
C PHE A 40 9.93 6.91 2.45
N TRP A 41 9.73 6.06 3.45
CA TRP A 41 8.93 4.85 3.31
C TRP A 41 7.50 5.14 2.85
N GLN A 42 6.85 6.16 3.43
CA GLN A 42 5.53 6.60 3.00
C GLN A 42 5.54 7.20 1.58
N LEU A 43 6.58 7.96 1.23
CA LEU A 43 6.75 8.51 -0.13
C LEU A 43 6.89 7.39 -1.17
N HIS A 44 7.77 6.41 -0.95
CA HIS A 44 7.93 5.27 -1.86
C HIS A 44 6.61 4.49 -1.99
N ARG A 45 5.88 4.30 -0.89
CA ARG A 45 4.55 3.66 -0.92
C ARG A 45 3.56 4.44 -1.80
N HIS A 46 3.56 5.76 -1.70
CA HIS A 46 2.78 6.65 -2.56
C HIS A 46 3.18 6.50 -4.04
N GLU A 47 4.46 6.59 -4.36
CA GLU A 47 4.97 6.48 -5.73
C GLU A 47 4.63 5.14 -6.36
N HIS A 48 4.78 4.05 -5.62
CA HIS A 48 4.36 2.72 -6.08
C HIS A 48 2.87 2.66 -6.42
N LYS A 49 2.02 3.28 -5.60
CA LYS A 49 0.58 3.35 -5.85
C LYS A 49 0.25 4.19 -7.08
N VAL A 50 0.87 5.37 -7.21
CA VAL A 50 0.72 6.23 -8.40
C VAL A 50 1.15 5.50 -9.67
N ALA A 51 2.30 4.80 -9.65
CA ALA A 51 2.80 4.06 -10.80
C ALA A 51 1.87 2.90 -11.20
N GLN A 52 1.34 2.16 -10.21
CA GLN A 52 0.35 1.11 -10.43
C GLN A 52 -0.94 1.65 -11.05
N ASN A 53 -1.49 2.71 -10.48
CA ASN A 53 -2.72 3.34 -10.96
C ASN A 53 -2.55 3.90 -12.37
N SER A 54 -1.42 4.55 -12.65
CA SER A 54 -1.07 5.04 -13.99
C SER A 54 -0.97 3.90 -15.01
N LEU A 55 -0.38 2.77 -14.62
CA LEU A 55 -0.33 1.58 -15.48
C LEU A 55 -1.74 1.04 -15.76
N ILE A 56 -2.55 0.84 -14.73
CA ILE A 56 -3.93 0.35 -14.86
C ILE A 56 -4.72 1.30 -15.77
N SER A 57 -4.74 2.59 -15.46
CA SER A 57 -5.51 3.59 -16.19
C SER A 57 -5.13 3.67 -17.67
N ARG A 58 -3.82 3.67 -17.97
CA ARG A 58 -3.32 3.65 -19.36
C ARG A 58 -3.78 2.41 -20.11
N ASN A 59 -3.72 1.25 -19.47
CA ASN A 59 -4.03 -0.03 -20.10
C ASN A 59 -5.53 -0.25 -20.28
N LEU A 60 -6.35 0.20 -19.33
CA LEU A 60 -7.82 0.19 -19.45
C LEU A 60 -8.33 1.14 -20.55
N LYS A 61 -7.67 2.29 -20.73
CA LYS A 61 -8.04 3.30 -21.75
C LYS A 61 -7.44 3.01 -23.13
N ALA A 62 -6.51 2.06 -23.24
CA ALA A 62 -5.89 1.71 -24.50
C ALA A 62 -6.92 1.11 -25.47
N LYS A 63 -6.76 1.38 -26.77
CA LYS A 63 -7.58 0.72 -27.78
C LYS A 63 -7.35 -0.80 -27.74
N PRO A 64 -8.41 -1.63 -27.77
CA PRO A 64 -8.26 -3.07 -27.78
C PRO A 64 -7.44 -3.56 -28.96
N VAL A 65 -6.55 -4.53 -28.73
CA VAL A 65 -5.75 -5.20 -29.76
C VAL A 65 -6.01 -6.71 -29.74
N PRO A 66 -5.82 -7.46 -30.83
CA PRO A 66 -5.96 -8.91 -30.82
C PRO A 66 -5.05 -9.55 -29.76
N VAL A 67 -5.55 -10.47 -28.94
CA VAL A 67 -4.78 -11.08 -27.84
C VAL A 67 -3.50 -11.75 -28.32
N ALA A 68 -3.53 -12.39 -29.50
CA ALA A 68 -2.39 -13.02 -30.13
C ALA A 68 -1.26 -12.04 -30.53
N SER A 69 -1.51 -10.73 -30.51
CA SER A 69 -0.47 -9.71 -30.71
C SER A 69 0.37 -9.42 -29.45
N LEU A 70 -0.15 -9.77 -28.27
CA LEU A 70 0.50 -9.50 -26.97
C LEU A 70 1.04 -10.75 -26.29
N THR A 71 0.57 -11.93 -26.67
CA THR A 71 0.98 -13.19 -26.04
C THR A 71 0.90 -14.34 -27.04
N SER A 72 1.64 -15.40 -26.74
CA SER A 72 1.75 -16.63 -27.54
C SER A 72 1.80 -17.85 -26.61
N PRO A 73 1.68 -19.08 -27.11
CA PRO A 73 1.81 -20.26 -26.27
C PRO A 73 3.12 -20.31 -25.49
N GLY A 74 3.04 -20.52 -24.17
CA GLY A 74 4.20 -20.53 -23.26
C GLY A 74 4.78 -19.14 -22.94
N HIS A 75 4.21 -18.06 -23.45
CA HIS A 75 4.63 -16.70 -23.12
C HIS A 75 4.29 -16.34 -21.67
N THR A 76 5.14 -15.56 -21.00
CA THR A 76 4.82 -14.99 -19.69
C THR A 76 4.40 -13.54 -19.91
N VAL A 77 3.13 -13.22 -19.67
CA VAL A 77 2.61 -11.86 -19.83
C VAL A 77 3.38 -10.91 -18.90
N PRO A 78 4.07 -9.88 -19.44
CA PRO A 78 4.82 -8.94 -18.63
C PRO A 78 3.88 -7.99 -17.87
N ARG A 79 4.35 -7.44 -16.75
CA ARG A 79 3.55 -6.54 -15.91
C ARG A 79 3.05 -5.30 -16.67
N SER A 80 3.81 -4.82 -17.65
CA SER A 80 3.42 -3.71 -18.53
C SER A 80 2.13 -3.97 -19.30
N ASP A 81 1.79 -5.23 -19.56
CA ASP A 81 0.61 -5.61 -20.35
C ASP A 81 -0.57 -6.09 -19.50
N TYR A 82 -0.47 -6.00 -18.17
CA TYR A 82 -1.58 -6.33 -17.30
C TYR A 82 -2.73 -5.35 -17.55
N TRP A 83 -3.95 -5.88 -17.58
CA TRP A 83 -5.18 -5.13 -17.85
C TRP A 83 -5.24 -4.47 -19.22
N ARG A 84 -4.33 -4.78 -20.15
CA ARG A 84 -4.44 -4.30 -21.53
C ARG A 84 -5.74 -4.79 -22.13
N ALA A 85 -6.50 -3.86 -22.70
CA ALA A 85 -7.69 -4.20 -23.44
C ALA A 85 -7.32 -5.06 -24.66
N VAL A 86 -7.93 -6.23 -24.77
CA VAL A 86 -7.71 -7.18 -25.86
C VAL A 86 -9.02 -7.68 -26.46
N THR A 87 -8.94 -8.13 -27.70
CA THR A 87 -10.01 -8.85 -28.38
C THR A 87 -9.56 -10.26 -28.76
N ALA A 88 -10.49 -11.21 -28.75
CA ALA A 88 -10.25 -12.57 -29.19
C ALA A 88 -11.49 -13.10 -29.93
N THR A 89 -11.28 -13.66 -31.12
CA THR A 89 -12.35 -14.23 -31.94
C THR A 89 -12.12 -15.72 -32.12
N GLY A 90 -13.13 -16.52 -31.82
CA GLY A 90 -13.02 -17.98 -31.80
C GLY A 90 -14.30 -18.69 -31.38
N THR A 91 -14.20 -19.97 -31.07
CA THR A 91 -15.31 -20.77 -30.56
C THR A 91 -15.00 -21.31 -29.17
N TYR A 92 -15.97 -21.21 -28.27
CA TYR A 92 -15.83 -21.72 -26.91
C TYR A 92 -15.78 -23.25 -26.89
N ASP A 93 -14.83 -23.80 -26.15
CA ASP A 93 -14.72 -25.22 -25.88
C ASP A 93 -15.44 -25.57 -24.57
N THR A 94 -16.74 -25.82 -24.67
CA THR A 94 -17.60 -26.12 -23.52
C THR A 94 -17.27 -27.45 -22.85
N ALA A 95 -16.64 -28.38 -23.56
CA ALA A 95 -16.25 -29.68 -23.00
C ALA A 95 -15.16 -29.54 -21.93
N HIS A 96 -14.35 -28.49 -22.02
CA HIS A 96 -13.23 -28.25 -21.11
C HIS A 96 -13.40 -27.01 -20.22
N GLU A 97 -14.62 -26.51 -20.09
CA GLU A 97 -14.96 -25.46 -19.13
C GLU A 97 -14.74 -25.95 -17.69
N VAL A 98 -14.09 -25.13 -16.88
CA VAL A 98 -13.80 -25.39 -15.47
C VAL A 98 -14.19 -24.19 -14.60
N VAL A 99 -14.30 -24.42 -13.30
CA VAL A 99 -14.55 -23.35 -12.33
C VAL A 99 -13.36 -23.13 -11.41
N VAL A 100 -13.06 -21.86 -11.13
CA VAL A 100 -11.95 -21.43 -10.30
C VAL A 100 -12.46 -21.10 -8.91
N ARG A 101 -12.06 -21.88 -7.91
CA ARG A 101 -12.63 -21.83 -6.56
C ARG A 101 -12.17 -20.64 -5.74
N ARG A 102 -12.84 -20.40 -4.60
CA ARG A 102 -12.49 -19.37 -3.60
C ARG A 102 -12.43 -17.97 -4.22
N ARG A 103 -13.46 -17.64 -4.99
CA ARG A 103 -13.63 -16.31 -5.54
C ARG A 103 -14.73 -15.59 -4.79
N THR A 104 -14.61 -14.28 -4.71
CA THR A 104 -15.57 -13.44 -4.01
C THR A 104 -16.17 -12.48 -5.04
N SER A 105 -17.49 -12.37 -5.05
CA SER A 105 -18.20 -11.38 -5.86
C SER A 105 -17.91 -9.96 -5.38
N THR A 106 -18.37 -8.99 -6.15
CA THR A 106 -18.24 -7.56 -5.80
C THR A 106 -18.91 -7.23 -4.46
N ASP A 107 -19.98 -7.93 -4.11
CA ASP A 107 -20.76 -7.77 -2.87
C ASP A 107 -20.35 -8.71 -1.72
N GLY A 108 -19.22 -9.41 -1.84
CA GLY A 108 -18.65 -10.19 -0.75
C GLY A 108 -19.14 -11.64 -0.64
N ARG A 109 -19.95 -12.14 -1.59
CA ARG A 109 -20.43 -13.52 -1.60
C ARG A 109 -19.35 -14.47 -2.12
N ILE A 110 -19.25 -15.63 -1.49
CA ILE A 110 -18.31 -16.68 -1.91
C ILE A 110 -18.88 -17.43 -3.11
N GLY A 111 -18.07 -17.57 -4.15
CA GLY A 111 -18.42 -18.24 -5.38
C GLY A 111 -17.19 -18.75 -6.11
N VAL A 112 -17.34 -18.87 -7.41
CA VAL A 112 -16.30 -19.33 -8.33
C VAL A 112 -16.22 -18.41 -9.53
N HIS A 113 -15.07 -18.39 -10.21
CA HIS A 113 -15.01 -17.83 -11.56
C HIS A 113 -15.24 -18.94 -12.59
N VAL A 114 -15.89 -18.62 -13.69
CA VAL A 114 -16.08 -19.52 -14.83
C VAL A 114 -14.92 -19.33 -15.81
N LEU A 115 -14.13 -20.36 -16.02
CA LEU A 115 -12.98 -20.35 -16.91
C LEU A 115 -13.23 -21.31 -18.08
N ILE A 116 -13.21 -20.77 -19.29
CA ILE A 116 -13.47 -21.55 -20.50
C ILE A 116 -12.37 -21.32 -21.54
N PRO A 117 -11.87 -22.38 -22.21
CA PRO A 117 -10.99 -22.20 -23.34
C PRO A 117 -11.74 -21.64 -24.56
N LEU A 118 -11.14 -20.69 -25.26
CA LEU A 118 -11.60 -20.15 -26.53
C LEU A 118 -10.60 -20.53 -27.61
N ASP A 119 -11.04 -21.36 -28.55
CA ASP A 119 -10.24 -21.80 -29.69
C ASP A 119 -10.27 -20.71 -30.76
N LEU A 120 -9.12 -20.09 -30.99
CA LEU A 120 -9.00 -18.90 -31.83
C LEU A 120 -9.13 -19.26 -33.30
N LYS A 121 -9.81 -18.40 -34.08
CA LYS A 121 -9.97 -18.54 -35.54
C LYS A 121 -8.64 -18.67 -36.29
N GLY A 122 -7.58 -18.03 -35.79
CA GLY A 122 -6.23 -18.06 -36.36
C GLY A 122 -5.32 -19.17 -35.83
N GLY A 123 -5.85 -20.08 -34.99
CA GLY A 123 -5.09 -21.13 -34.33
C GLY A 123 -4.63 -20.76 -32.91
N GLY A 124 -4.45 -21.80 -32.09
CA GLY A 124 -4.17 -21.67 -30.66
C GLY A 124 -5.44 -21.47 -29.82
N THR A 125 -5.26 -21.59 -28.52
CA THR A 125 -6.35 -21.46 -27.53
C THR A 125 -5.99 -20.39 -26.52
N VAL A 126 -6.95 -19.56 -26.11
CA VAL A 126 -6.77 -18.62 -24.99
C VAL A 126 -7.79 -18.94 -23.90
N LEU A 127 -7.40 -18.78 -22.64
CA LEU A 127 -8.32 -18.93 -21.52
C LEU A 127 -9.16 -17.65 -21.37
N VAL A 128 -10.47 -17.80 -21.20
CA VAL A 128 -11.40 -16.71 -20.94
C VAL A 128 -12.05 -16.92 -19.58
N ASN A 129 -11.78 -16.03 -18.64
CA ASN A 129 -12.52 -15.90 -17.41
C ASN A 129 -13.78 -15.08 -17.68
N ARG A 130 -14.93 -15.75 -17.72
CA ARG A 130 -16.24 -15.16 -18.06
C ARG A 130 -16.86 -14.35 -16.93
N GLY A 131 -16.33 -14.45 -15.70
CA GLY A 131 -16.89 -13.80 -14.53
C GLY A 131 -17.23 -14.77 -13.42
N TRP A 132 -18.00 -14.27 -12.45
CA TRP A 132 -18.33 -14.93 -11.21
C TRP A 132 -19.73 -15.57 -11.23
N VAL A 133 -19.88 -16.72 -10.60
CA VAL A 133 -21.17 -17.34 -10.28
C VAL A 133 -21.18 -17.83 -8.83
N PRO A 134 -22.36 -17.96 -8.19
CA PRO A 134 -22.47 -18.57 -6.87
C PRO A 134 -21.87 -19.99 -6.84
N SER A 135 -21.32 -20.39 -5.70
CA SER A 135 -20.90 -21.79 -5.51
C SER A 135 -22.11 -22.71 -5.48
N ALA A 136 -21.92 -23.97 -5.87
CA ALA A 136 -22.93 -25.00 -5.63
C ALA A 136 -23.15 -25.20 -4.11
N ASP A 137 -24.32 -25.76 -3.76
CA ASP A 137 -24.68 -26.07 -2.37
C ASP A 137 -23.67 -27.00 -1.67
N SER A 138 -23.02 -27.86 -2.45
CA SER A 138 -21.95 -28.74 -1.98
C SER A 138 -20.60 -28.34 -2.56
N GLN A 139 -19.57 -28.35 -1.72
CA GLN A 139 -18.19 -28.06 -2.14
C GLN A 139 -17.62 -29.02 -3.18
N ARG A 140 -18.25 -30.20 -3.36
CA ARG A 140 -17.86 -31.18 -4.38
C ARG A 140 -18.70 -31.10 -5.65
N ALA A 141 -19.86 -30.44 -5.62
CA ALA A 141 -20.72 -30.29 -6.78
C ALA A 141 -20.17 -29.23 -7.73
N PHE A 142 -20.45 -29.39 -9.03
CA PHE A 142 -20.21 -28.36 -10.03
C PHE A 142 -21.37 -27.35 -9.96
N PRO A 143 -21.09 -26.03 -9.91
CA PRO A 143 -22.14 -25.01 -9.84
C PRO A 143 -22.92 -24.92 -11.14
N ASP A 144 -24.12 -24.33 -11.05
CA ASP A 144 -24.87 -23.96 -12.24
C ASP A 144 -24.14 -22.83 -12.97
N VAL A 145 -23.77 -23.07 -14.22
CA VAL A 145 -23.00 -22.15 -15.06
C VAL A 145 -23.81 -21.81 -16.29
N PRO A 146 -24.12 -20.51 -16.52
CA PRO A 146 -24.90 -20.12 -17.69
C PRO A 146 -24.21 -20.47 -19.00
N ALA A 147 -25.00 -21.02 -19.94
CA ALA A 147 -24.51 -21.49 -21.22
C ALA A 147 -23.81 -20.40 -22.05
N VAL A 148 -22.91 -20.82 -22.94
CA VAL A 148 -22.29 -19.93 -23.93
C VAL A 148 -23.10 -19.90 -25.24
N PRO A 149 -23.03 -18.81 -26.01
CA PRO A 149 -23.50 -18.79 -27.40
C PRO A 149 -22.80 -19.87 -28.22
N LYS A 150 -23.54 -20.50 -29.14
CA LYS A 150 -22.97 -21.45 -30.10
C LYS A 150 -22.28 -20.71 -31.24
N GLY A 151 -21.21 -21.29 -31.77
CA GLY A 151 -20.51 -20.79 -32.96
C GLY A 151 -19.35 -19.86 -32.66
N GLU A 152 -19.01 -19.00 -33.64
CA GLU A 152 -17.94 -18.02 -33.52
C GLU A 152 -18.41 -16.81 -32.71
N VAL A 153 -17.60 -16.40 -31.74
CA VAL A 153 -17.81 -15.23 -30.89
C VAL A 153 -16.60 -14.32 -30.92
N THR A 154 -16.80 -13.04 -30.65
CA THR A 154 -15.71 -12.11 -30.36
C THR A 154 -15.84 -11.63 -28.92
N VAL A 155 -14.84 -11.92 -28.11
CA VAL A 155 -14.72 -11.52 -26.71
C VAL A 155 -13.85 -10.28 -26.62
N THR A 156 -14.27 -9.31 -25.81
CA THR A 156 -13.41 -8.22 -25.37
C THR A 156 -13.13 -8.38 -23.89
N GLY A 157 -11.91 -8.04 -23.47
CA GLY A 157 -11.52 -8.23 -22.09
C GLY A 157 -10.18 -7.61 -21.75
N ARG A 158 -9.75 -7.87 -20.53
CA ARG A 158 -8.49 -7.41 -19.96
C ARG A 158 -7.51 -8.57 -19.95
N LEU A 159 -6.35 -8.41 -20.55
CA LEU A 159 -5.28 -9.41 -20.48
C LEU A 159 -4.74 -9.48 -19.05
N LYS A 160 -4.67 -10.69 -18.50
CA LYS A 160 -4.15 -11.00 -17.18
C LYS A 160 -3.04 -12.04 -17.32
N ALA A 161 -2.01 -11.95 -16.48
CA ALA A 161 -1.03 -13.01 -16.37
C ALA A 161 -1.59 -14.19 -15.58
N ASP A 162 -0.92 -15.34 -15.71
CA ASP A 162 -1.19 -16.51 -14.89
C ASP A 162 -1.10 -16.20 -13.40
N GLU A 163 -2.00 -16.81 -12.65
CA GLU A 163 -2.02 -16.73 -11.20
C GLU A 163 -0.95 -17.65 -10.60
N THR A 164 -0.41 -17.23 -9.47
CA THR A 164 0.54 -17.99 -8.66
C THR A 164 0.15 -17.87 -7.20
N THR A 165 0.44 -18.89 -6.38
CA THR A 165 0.17 -18.85 -4.94
C THR A 165 0.84 -17.66 -4.25
N SER A 166 2.04 -17.26 -4.67
CA SER A 166 2.74 -16.10 -4.10
C SER A 166 2.06 -14.78 -4.41
N ALA A 167 1.48 -14.63 -5.60
CA ALA A 167 0.79 -13.40 -6.00
C ALA A 167 -0.66 -13.32 -5.51
N SER A 168 -1.39 -14.45 -5.50
CA SER A 168 -2.81 -14.49 -5.12
C SER A 168 -3.04 -14.77 -3.63
N GLY A 169 -2.06 -15.35 -2.93
CA GLY A 169 -2.24 -15.90 -1.58
C GLY A 169 -3.09 -17.17 -1.54
N ILE A 170 -3.58 -17.65 -2.70
CA ILE A 170 -4.40 -18.85 -2.81
C ILE A 170 -3.48 -20.05 -2.96
N LYS A 171 -3.56 -20.97 -1.99
CA LYS A 171 -2.85 -22.24 -2.05
C LYS A 171 -3.39 -23.10 -3.19
N ASP A 172 -2.51 -23.51 -4.09
CA ASP A 172 -2.81 -24.51 -5.11
C ASP A 172 -2.91 -25.90 -4.46
N ILE A 173 -4.06 -26.56 -4.58
CA ILE A 173 -4.33 -27.87 -3.98
C ILE A 173 -4.72 -28.86 -5.08
N SER A 174 -4.24 -30.10 -4.98
CA SER A 174 -4.37 -31.10 -6.04
C SER A 174 -5.59 -32.02 -5.92
N ASP A 175 -6.17 -32.16 -4.72
CA ASP A 175 -7.35 -32.99 -4.48
C ASP A 175 -8.63 -32.15 -4.67
N LEU A 176 -8.98 -31.94 -5.94
CA LEU A 176 -10.17 -31.17 -6.34
C LEU A 176 -11.16 -32.08 -7.09
N PRO A 177 -12.47 -31.80 -6.98
CA PRO A 177 -13.45 -32.42 -7.84
C PRO A 177 -13.17 -32.12 -9.32
N ASP A 178 -13.71 -32.97 -10.19
CA ASP A 178 -13.61 -32.79 -11.64
C ASP A 178 -14.04 -31.38 -12.08
N ARG A 179 -13.30 -30.84 -13.06
CA ARG A 179 -13.52 -29.52 -13.65
C ARG A 179 -13.45 -28.36 -12.65
N GLN A 180 -12.71 -28.51 -11.55
CA GLN A 180 -12.43 -27.43 -10.60
C GLN A 180 -10.94 -27.18 -10.46
N VAL A 181 -10.54 -25.91 -10.42
CA VAL A 181 -9.15 -25.47 -10.26
C VAL A 181 -9.05 -24.38 -9.19
N MET A 182 -7.85 -24.17 -8.62
CA MET A 182 -7.62 -23.11 -7.63
C MET A 182 -7.07 -21.84 -8.25
N LEU A 183 -6.20 -21.99 -9.24
CA LEU A 183 -5.48 -20.94 -9.91
C LEU A 183 -5.77 -20.96 -11.41
N ILE A 184 -5.82 -19.79 -12.03
CA ILE A 184 -5.86 -19.67 -13.48
C ILE A 184 -4.43 -19.69 -14.00
N ASN A 185 -4.02 -20.78 -14.65
CA ASN A 185 -2.65 -20.94 -15.14
C ASN A 185 -2.63 -21.57 -16.54
N SER A 186 -2.24 -20.78 -17.53
CA SER A 186 -2.19 -21.17 -18.95
C SER A 186 -1.30 -22.40 -19.19
N ALA A 187 -0.18 -22.53 -18.49
CA ALA A 187 0.72 -23.67 -18.65
C ALA A 187 0.16 -24.97 -18.05
N GLN A 188 -0.56 -24.90 -16.93
CA GLN A 188 -1.29 -26.04 -16.37
C GLN A 188 -2.41 -26.47 -17.31
N GLU A 189 -3.17 -25.51 -17.83
CA GLU A 189 -4.27 -25.77 -18.75
C GLU A 189 -3.79 -26.31 -20.10
N ALA A 190 -2.66 -25.85 -20.62
CA ALA A 190 -2.05 -26.42 -21.82
C ALA A 190 -1.76 -27.92 -21.68
N LYS A 191 -1.30 -28.35 -20.50
CA LYS A 191 -1.07 -29.78 -20.18
C LYS A 191 -2.39 -30.53 -20.06
N ARG A 192 -3.37 -29.97 -19.34
CA ARG A 192 -4.69 -30.58 -19.14
C ARG A 192 -5.42 -30.79 -20.47
N LEU A 193 -5.34 -29.82 -21.38
CA LEU A 193 -5.99 -29.84 -22.69
C LEU A 193 -5.15 -30.54 -23.77
N SER A 194 -3.89 -30.88 -23.49
CA SER A 194 -2.94 -31.44 -24.45
C SER A 194 -2.81 -30.63 -25.76
N ARG A 195 -2.84 -29.29 -25.66
CA ARG A 195 -2.74 -28.37 -26.82
C ARG A 195 -2.13 -27.02 -26.44
N PRO A 196 -1.65 -26.22 -27.42
CA PRO A 196 -1.04 -24.92 -27.14
C PRO A 196 -2.06 -23.91 -26.61
N VAL A 197 -1.81 -23.38 -25.40
CA VAL A 197 -2.59 -22.31 -24.77
C VAL A 197 -1.73 -21.06 -24.66
N LEU A 198 -2.25 -19.93 -25.15
CA LEU A 198 -1.62 -18.61 -25.05
C LEU A 198 -1.36 -18.25 -23.59
N GLY A 199 -0.22 -17.61 -23.33
CA GLY A 199 0.17 -17.19 -21.99
C GLY A 199 -0.82 -16.22 -21.35
N GLY A 200 -1.19 -16.48 -20.10
CA GLY A 200 -2.17 -15.70 -19.36
C GLY A 200 -3.63 -16.06 -19.70
N TYR A 201 -4.54 -15.13 -19.40
CA TYR A 201 -5.97 -15.28 -19.66
C TYR A 201 -6.65 -13.94 -19.91
N ILE A 202 -7.82 -13.98 -20.52
CA ILE A 202 -8.69 -12.82 -20.74
C ILE A 202 -9.71 -12.78 -19.61
N GLU A 203 -9.73 -11.69 -18.85
CA GLU A 203 -10.84 -11.35 -17.96
C GLU A 203 -11.90 -10.62 -18.78
N GLN A 204 -13.02 -11.28 -19.03
CA GLN A 204 -14.05 -10.80 -19.95
C GLN A 204 -14.66 -9.48 -19.46
N THR A 205 -14.81 -8.54 -20.39
CA THR A 205 -15.54 -7.28 -20.18
C THR A 205 -16.66 -7.08 -21.20
N GLY A 206 -16.65 -7.83 -22.29
CA GLY A 206 -17.67 -7.79 -23.33
C GLY A 206 -17.71 -9.06 -24.17
N PRO A 207 -18.80 -9.34 -24.90
CA PRO A 207 -20.01 -8.52 -25.02
C PRO A 207 -20.75 -8.34 -23.69
N GLU A 208 -21.55 -7.27 -23.58
CA GLU A 208 -22.33 -7.05 -22.36
C GLU A 208 -23.18 -8.29 -22.04
N PRO A 209 -23.28 -8.66 -20.76
CA PRO A 209 -24.02 -9.85 -20.38
C PRO A 209 -25.50 -9.66 -20.75
N SER A 210 -26.09 -10.63 -21.46
CA SER A 210 -27.51 -10.62 -21.80
C SER A 210 -28.19 -11.86 -21.24
N GLY A 211 -29.31 -11.66 -20.55
CA GLY A 211 -30.01 -12.76 -19.86
C GLY A 211 -29.17 -13.36 -18.73
N ASP A 212 -29.20 -14.69 -18.63
CA ASP A 212 -28.46 -15.43 -17.61
C ASP A 212 -26.98 -15.56 -18.01
N SER A 213 -26.10 -14.94 -17.23
CA SER A 213 -24.67 -14.82 -17.53
C SER A 213 -23.86 -14.58 -16.25
N PRO A 214 -22.60 -15.04 -16.17
CA PRO A 214 -21.75 -14.77 -15.02
C PRO A 214 -21.58 -13.27 -14.75
N GLU A 215 -21.50 -12.88 -13.48
CA GLU A 215 -21.22 -11.51 -13.05
C GLU A 215 -19.82 -11.12 -13.53
N LEU A 216 -19.71 -10.09 -14.38
CA LEU A 216 -18.41 -9.63 -14.86
C LEU A 216 -17.56 -9.10 -13.69
N ILE A 217 -16.27 -9.39 -13.74
CA ILE A 217 -15.33 -8.92 -12.72
C ILE A 217 -15.15 -7.41 -12.87
N ALA A 218 -15.26 -6.67 -11.76
CA ALA A 218 -15.06 -5.23 -11.75
C ALA A 218 -13.64 -4.86 -12.22
N ALA A 219 -13.51 -3.70 -12.88
CA ALA A 219 -12.20 -3.19 -13.21
C ALA A 219 -11.38 -2.94 -11.91
N PRO A 220 -10.06 -3.16 -11.93
CA PRO A 220 -9.22 -2.72 -10.83
C PRO A 220 -9.36 -1.22 -10.62
N ASP A 221 -9.34 -0.78 -9.36
CA ASP A 221 -9.31 0.64 -9.05
C ASP A 221 -7.98 1.26 -9.51
N ASP A 222 -8.10 2.35 -10.27
CA ASP A 222 -6.99 3.12 -10.85
C ASP A 222 -6.90 4.54 -10.27
N SER A 223 -7.66 4.83 -9.23
CA SER A 223 -7.82 6.19 -8.68
C SER A 223 -7.40 6.30 -7.22
N SER A 224 -7.62 5.28 -6.38
CA SER A 224 -7.24 5.39 -4.96
C SER A 224 -5.73 5.32 -4.77
N ILE A 225 -5.19 6.35 -4.10
CA ILE A 225 -3.78 6.44 -3.74
C ILE A 225 -3.62 6.31 -2.21
N GLY A 226 -4.62 6.73 -1.45
CA GLY A 226 -4.54 6.83 0.01
C GLY A 226 -3.70 8.04 0.48
N PRO A 227 -3.65 8.29 1.79
CA PRO A 227 -3.02 9.49 2.37
C PRO A 227 -1.48 9.39 2.51
N HIS A 228 -0.82 8.49 1.79
CA HIS A 228 0.61 8.20 1.95
C HIS A 228 1.50 9.45 1.82
N MET A 229 1.20 10.34 0.86
CA MET A 229 1.92 11.61 0.71
C MET A 229 1.74 12.53 1.93
N ALA A 230 0.52 12.65 2.46
CA ALA A 230 0.25 13.47 3.64
C ALA A 230 1.02 12.94 4.86
N TYR A 231 1.09 11.61 5.03
CA TYR A 231 1.89 11.00 6.08
C TYR A 231 3.40 11.20 5.90
N ALA A 232 3.91 11.17 4.68
CA ALA A 232 5.32 11.48 4.42
C ALA A 232 5.67 12.89 4.91
N VAL A 233 4.85 13.89 4.53
CA VAL A 233 5.01 15.28 4.99
C VAL A 233 4.88 15.37 6.51
N GLN A 234 3.89 14.70 7.10
CA GLN A 234 3.70 14.68 8.55
C GLN A 234 4.95 14.17 9.29
N TRP A 235 5.58 13.09 8.81
CA TRP A 235 6.80 12.55 9.40
C TRP A 235 7.97 13.54 9.34
N TRP A 236 8.13 14.24 8.22
CA TRP A 236 9.17 15.26 8.10
C TRP A 236 8.88 16.50 8.96
N LEU A 237 7.61 16.88 9.14
CA LEU A 237 7.23 17.93 10.09
C LEU A 237 7.55 17.54 11.52
N PHE A 238 7.31 16.29 11.92
CA PHE A 238 7.73 15.80 13.25
C PHE A 238 9.25 15.79 13.39
N ALA A 239 9.99 15.35 12.37
CA ALA A 239 11.44 15.38 12.36
C ALA A 239 11.99 16.80 12.54
N ALA A 240 11.39 17.80 11.88
CA ALA A 240 11.71 19.22 12.05
C ALA A 240 11.25 19.79 13.42
N GLY A 241 10.16 19.27 13.99
CA GLY A 241 9.65 19.68 15.29
C GLY A 241 10.58 19.32 16.46
N VAL A 242 11.31 18.21 16.37
CA VAL A 242 12.26 17.77 17.41
C VAL A 242 13.35 18.81 17.73
N PRO A 243 14.15 19.32 16.76
CA PRO A 243 15.15 20.34 17.06
C PRO A 243 14.53 21.67 17.52
N VAL A 244 13.36 22.04 17.00
CA VAL A 244 12.63 23.23 17.45
C VAL A 244 12.26 23.09 18.94
N GLY A 245 11.66 21.96 19.31
CA GLY A 245 11.31 21.65 20.70
C GLY A 245 12.54 21.63 21.61
N PHE A 246 13.63 21.01 21.17
CA PHE A 246 14.90 20.98 21.92
C PHE A 246 15.43 22.39 22.19
N VAL A 247 15.44 23.27 21.18
CA VAL A 247 15.89 24.67 21.34
C VAL A 247 14.97 25.47 22.25
N VAL A 248 13.65 25.31 22.12
CA VAL A 248 12.66 26.00 22.99
C VAL A 248 12.84 25.58 24.44
N LEU A 249 12.94 24.28 24.71
CA LEU A 249 13.20 23.75 26.05
C LEU A 249 14.53 24.29 26.59
N ALA A 250 15.58 24.33 25.77
CA ALA A 250 16.90 24.80 26.22
C ALA A 250 16.90 26.30 26.56
N ARG A 251 16.16 27.10 25.78
CA ARG A 251 15.97 28.53 26.05
C ARG A 251 15.16 28.77 27.32
N ARG A 252 14.10 27.98 27.53
CA ARG A 252 13.27 28.06 28.74
C ARG A 252 14.06 27.69 29.99
N GLU A 253 14.77 26.55 29.98
CA GLU A 253 15.61 26.10 31.09
C GLU A 253 16.69 27.13 31.44
N LYS A 254 17.33 27.74 30.43
CA LYS A 254 18.28 28.84 30.65
C LYS A 254 17.64 30.02 31.38
N ARG A 255 16.46 30.46 30.93
CA ARG A 255 15.75 31.60 31.55
C ARG A 255 15.38 31.29 32.99
N ASP A 256 14.80 30.12 33.25
CA ASP A 256 14.36 29.71 34.57
C ASP A 256 15.56 29.62 35.55
N ARG A 257 16.72 29.15 35.09
CA ARG A 257 17.98 29.16 35.86
C ARG A 257 18.53 30.56 36.13
N MET A 258 18.46 31.47 35.16
CA MET A 258 18.89 32.86 35.33
C MET A 258 17.99 33.60 36.34
N GLU A 259 16.68 33.39 36.28
CA GLU A 259 15.72 33.94 37.24
C GLU A 259 15.95 33.41 38.66
N ALA A 260 16.21 32.10 38.80
CA ALA A 260 16.56 31.50 40.09
C ALA A 260 17.86 32.08 40.67
N ALA A 261 18.90 32.26 39.83
CA ALA A 261 20.16 32.86 40.25
C ALA A 261 19.99 34.33 40.68
N ALA A 262 19.19 35.10 39.96
CA ALA A 262 18.89 36.50 40.30
C ALA A 262 18.12 36.62 41.64
N LYS A 263 17.14 35.74 41.88
CA LYS A 263 16.40 35.68 43.15
C LYS A 263 17.29 35.29 44.33
N ALA A 264 18.18 34.32 44.14
CA ALA A 264 19.14 33.91 45.18
C ALA A 264 20.07 35.08 45.56
N ALA A 265 20.63 35.78 44.56
CA ALA A 265 21.49 36.95 44.80
C ALA A 265 20.77 38.11 45.51
N ALA A 266 19.48 38.34 45.19
CA ALA A 266 18.68 39.36 45.87
C ALA A 266 18.37 38.99 47.33
N GLY A 267 18.09 37.72 47.62
CA GLY A 267 17.84 37.24 48.99
C GLY A 267 19.09 37.25 49.88
N GLU A 268 20.28 37.01 49.32
CA GLU A 268 21.55 37.16 50.04
C GLU A 268 21.88 38.62 50.36
N GLN A 269 21.51 39.57 49.49
CA GLN A 269 21.69 41.00 49.74
C GLN A 269 20.80 41.51 50.87
N ASP A 270 19.52 41.12 50.88
CA ASP A 270 18.53 41.47 51.92
C ASP A 270 18.90 40.89 53.30
N ALA A 271 19.50 39.70 53.34
CA ALA A 271 20.01 39.09 54.57
C ALA A 271 21.32 39.73 55.11
N SER A 272 22.04 40.48 54.27
CA SER A 272 23.30 41.14 54.63
C SER A 272 23.14 42.61 55.06
N GLU A 273 21.93 43.17 54.95
CA GLU A 273 21.65 44.54 55.40
C GLU A 273 21.62 44.59 56.94
N PRO A 274 22.47 45.40 57.60
CA PRO A 274 22.57 45.40 59.05
C PRO A 274 21.28 45.95 59.66
N LYS A 275 20.62 45.14 60.50
CA LYS A 275 19.44 45.55 61.28
C LYS A 275 19.80 46.79 62.10
N LYS A 276 19.24 47.95 61.74
CA LYS A 276 19.44 49.21 62.45
C LYS A 276 19.10 48.99 63.93
N PRO A 277 20.00 49.29 64.89
CA PRO A 277 19.74 49.02 66.30
C PRO A 277 18.52 49.82 66.76
N GLU A 278 17.55 49.09 67.29
CA GLU A 278 16.37 49.60 67.97
C GLU A 278 16.84 50.39 69.20
N GLN A 279 16.65 51.70 69.18
CA GLN A 279 17.01 52.55 70.32
C GLN A 279 16.06 52.24 71.49
N PRO A 280 16.57 51.94 72.69
CA PRO A 280 15.71 51.72 73.84
C PRO A 280 15.03 53.04 74.22
N GLU A 281 13.72 52.95 74.43
CA GLU A 281 12.86 54.00 74.96
C GLU A 281 13.38 54.44 76.35
N PRO A 282 13.55 55.75 76.63
CA PRO A 282 14.01 56.19 77.93
C PRO A 282 12.91 55.99 78.97
N ALA A 283 13.17 55.10 79.93
CA ALA A 283 12.39 55.02 81.15
C ALA A 283 12.62 56.28 82.00
N THR A 284 11.56 57.02 82.30
CA THR A 284 11.53 57.91 83.47
C THR A 284 10.16 57.91 84.13
N ALA A 285 10.25 57.87 85.46
CA ALA A 285 9.20 57.77 86.49
C ALA A 285 8.13 58.88 86.45
#